data_AF-A0A9E3YXS4-F1
#
_entry.id   AF-A0A9E3YXS4-F1
#
_cell.length_a   1.000
_cell.length_b   1.000
_cell.length_c   1.000
_cell.angle_alpha   90.00
_cell.angle_beta   90.00
_cell.angle_gamma   90.00
#
_symmetry.space_group_name_H-M   'P 1'
#
loop_
_entity.id
_entity.type
_entity.pdbx_description
1 polymer ?
#
loop_
_entity_poly.entity_id
_entity_poly.type
_entity_poly.pdbx_seq_one_letter_code
_entity_poly.pdbx_strand_id
1 'polypeptide(L)'
;VLTNADATQQGLDPSVRALFQWHALEETEHKGVAFDVYQATGGSPVFLRFAMLLSSFFFLLGLFVNLTVLLYKDGSLWRWPTWKTGIAFCFGPRQGFLTRPFRDWLAFFKPGFHPWKQHRDLDTHAYVDQLGAYVA
;
A
#
# COMPACT_ATOMS: atom_id res chain seq x y z
N VAL A 1 1.31 -1.37 -6.87
CA VAL A 1 0.97 -2.78 -7.07
C VAL A 1 0.71 -3.05 -8.55
N LEU A 2 -0.22 -2.34 -9.18
CA LEU A 2 -0.56 -2.52 -10.60
C LEU A 2 0.56 -2.19 -11.61
N THR A 3 1.53 -1.34 -11.23
CA THR A 3 2.65 -0.95 -12.09
C THR A 3 3.93 -1.79 -11.94
N ASN A 4 3.96 -2.76 -11.02
CA ASN A 4 5.13 -3.62 -10.81
C ASN A 4 4.83 -5.03 -11.31
N ALA A 5 5.32 -5.35 -12.51
CA ALA A 5 5.21 -6.65 -13.14
C ALA A 5 5.72 -7.79 -12.22
N ASP A 6 6.87 -7.58 -11.58
CA ASP A 6 7.49 -8.64 -10.75
C ASP A 6 6.68 -9.01 -9.50
N ALA A 7 5.87 -8.09 -8.97
CA ALA A 7 5.05 -8.32 -7.78
C ALA A 7 3.74 -9.07 -8.09
N THR A 8 3.37 -9.23 -9.36
CA THR A 8 2.04 -9.76 -9.76
C THR A 8 2.06 -10.90 -10.78
N GLN A 9 3.21 -11.36 -11.29
CA GLN A 9 3.17 -12.00 -12.63
C GLN A 9 3.83 -13.37 -12.81
N GLN A 10 4.76 -13.84 -11.96
CA GLN A 10 5.42 -15.12 -12.21
C GLN A 10 4.85 -16.24 -11.34
N GLY A 11 4.15 -17.19 -11.98
CA GLY A 11 3.69 -18.45 -11.36
C GLY A 11 2.29 -18.46 -10.74
N LEU A 12 1.59 -17.32 -10.71
CA LEU A 12 0.19 -17.24 -10.27
C LEU A 12 -0.78 -17.64 -11.39
N ASP A 13 -1.77 -18.47 -11.03
CA ASP A 13 -2.89 -18.80 -11.90
C ASP A 13 -3.58 -17.51 -12.42
N PRO A 14 -3.96 -17.45 -13.71
CA PRO A 14 -4.56 -16.26 -14.31
C PRO A 14 -5.79 -15.74 -13.57
N SER A 15 -6.64 -16.61 -13.02
CA SER A 15 -7.85 -16.22 -12.29
C SER A 15 -7.52 -15.53 -10.96
N VAL A 16 -6.54 -16.06 -10.24
CA VAL A 16 -6.05 -15.48 -8.98
C VAL A 16 -5.41 -14.12 -9.24
N ARG A 17 -4.66 -13.98 -10.34
CA ARG A 17 -4.08 -12.71 -10.76
C ARG A 17 -5.15 -11.65 -11.04
N ALA A 18 -6.18 -12.02 -11.78
CA ALA A 18 -7.30 -11.12 -12.07
C ALA A 18 -7.99 -10.68 -10.78
N LEU A 19 -8.21 -11.59 -9.81
CA LEU A 19 -8.80 -11.26 -8.52
C LEU A 19 -7.96 -10.25 -7.72
N PHE A 20 -6.63 -10.42 -7.65
CA PHE A 20 -5.77 -9.47 -6.94
C PHE A 20 -5.70 -8.10 -7.63
N GLN A 21 -5.74 -8.08 -8.97
CA GLN A 21 -5.79 -6.83 -9.72
C GLN A 21 -7.12 -6.10 -9.50
N TRP A 22 -8.23 -6.83 -9.53
CA TRP A 22 -9.56 -6.30 -9.20
C TRP A 22 -9.62 -5.76 -7.77
N HIS A 23 -9.17 -6.51 -6.76
CA HIS A 23 -9.12 -6.02 -5.38
C HIS A 23 -8.24 -4.78 -5.22
N ALA A 24 -7.08 -4.75 -5.88
CA ALA A 24 -6.19 -3.59 -5.82
C ALA A 24 -6.84 -2.35 -6.44
N LEU A 25 -7.70 -2.52 -7.44
CA LEU A 25 -8.50 -1.47 -8.04
C LEU A 25 -9.61 -1.00 -7.07
N GLU A 26 -10.39 -1.93 -6.54
CA GLU A 26 -11.48 -1.64 -5.58
C GLU A 26 -10.96 -0.86 -4.36
N GLU A 27 -9.78 -1.21 -3.83
CA GLU A 27 -9.17 -0.51 -2.70
C GLU A 27 -8.82 0.96 -3.03
N THR A 28 -8.53 1.28 -4.31
CA THR A 28 -8.31 2.67 -4.73
C THR A 28 -9.60 3.50 -4.77
N GLU A 29 -10.74 2.86 -5.00
CA GLU A 29 -12.05 3.50 -4.93
C GLU A 29 -12.50 3.66 -3.48
N HIS A 30 -12.34 2.61 -2.66
CA HIS A 30 -12.69 2.61 -1.24
C HIS A 30 -12.05 3.77 -0.48
N LYS A 31 -10.75 4.05 -0.69
CA LYS A 31 -10.09 5.19 -0.02
C LYS A 31 -10.68 6.55 -0.40
N GLY A 32 -11.18 6.68 -1.64
CA GLY A 32 -11.77 7.90 -2.14
C GLY A 32 -13.14 8.12 -1.52
N VAL A 33 -13.98 7.11 -1.59
CA VAL A 33 -15.33 7.10 -0.98
C VAL A 33 -15.25 7.33 0.53
N ALA A 34 -14.33 6.66 1.24
CA ALA A 34 -14.17 6.85 2.68
C ALA A 34 -13.79 8.29 3.06
N PHE A 35 -12.94 8.94 2.25
CA PHE A 35 -12.57 10.34 2.46
C PHE A 35 -13.75 11.27 2.19
N ASP A 36 -14.51 11.02 1.12
CA ASP A 36 -15.70 11.82 0.77
C ASP A 36 -16.77 11.73 1.87
N VAL A 37 -17.02 10.53 2.40
CA VAL A 37 -17.92 10.32 3.55
C VAL A 37 -17.42 11.07 4.78
N TYR A 38 -16.12 10.98 5.09
CA TYR A 38 -15.55 11.70 6.23
C TYR A 38 -15.77 13.22 6.12
N GLN A 39 -15.50 13.79 4.94
CA GLN A 39 -15.71 15.22 4.68
C GLN A 39 -17.20 15.60 4.74
N ALA A 40 -18.09 14.78 4.16
CA ALA A 40 -19.53 15.02 4.16
C ALA A 40 -20.14 15.03 5.59
N THR A 41 -19.57 14.26 6.52
CA THR A 41 -19.97 14.26 7.94
C THR A 41 -19.39 15.41 8.78
N GLY A 42 -18.65 16.35 8.17
CA GLY A 42 -18.01 17.45 8.88
C GLY A 42 -16.66 17.08 9.51
N GLY A 43 -15.96 16.10 8.96
CA GLY A 43 -14.65 15.65 9.42
C GLY A 43 -13.60 16.78 9.49
N SER A 44 -12.75 16.74 10.51
CA SER A 44 -11.67 17.70 10.72
C SER A 44 -10.39 17.28 9.97
N PRO A 45 -9.82 18.13 9.10
CA PRO A 45 -8.54 17.85 8.44
C PRO A 45 -7.39 17.64 9.43
N VAL A 46 -7.46 18.27 10.61
CA VAL A 46 -6.46 18.09 11.67
C VAL A 46 -6.56 16.71 12.29
N PHE A 47 -7.79 16.28 12.63
CA PHE A 47 -8.02 14.95 13.16
C PHE A 47 -7.61 13.86 12.17
N LEU A 48 -7.95 14.04 10.88
CA LEU A 48 -7.55 13.11 9.82
C LEU A 48 -6.03 12.93 9.72
N ARG A 49 -5.27 14.04 9.79
CA ARG A 49 -3.80 14.00 9.81
C ARG A 49 -3.25 13.32 11.06
N PHE A 50 -3.84 13.59 12.21
CA PHE A 50 -3.46 12.93 13.46
C PHE A 50 -3.74 11.43 13.42
N ALA A 51 -4.90 11.03 12.92
CA ALA A 51 -5.27 9.64 12.72
C ALA A 51 -4.28 8.94 11.79
N MET A 52 -3.89 9.57 10.67
CA MET A 52 -2.88 9.02 9.77
C MET A 52 -1.52 8.81 10.44
N LEU A 53 -1.07 9.76 11.28
CA LEU A 53 0.17 9.60 12.05
C LEU A 53 0.08 8.41 13.01
N LEU A 54 -1.03 8.30 13.74
CA LEU A 54 -1.25 7.23 14.71
C LEU A 54 -1.34 5.87 14.02
N SER A 55 -2.08 5.77 12.91
CA SER A 55 -2.15 4.57 12.07
C SER A 55 -0.78 4.19 11.52
N SER A 56 0.01 5.15 11.06
CA SER A 56 1.37 4.90 10.57
C SER A 56 2.28 4.35 11.66
N PHE A 57 2.20 4.91 12.87
CA PHE A 57 2.97 4.45 14.02
C PHE A 57 2.59 3.01 14.41
N PHE A 58 1.29 2.72 14.59
CA PHE A 58 0.85 1.37 14.97
C PHE A 58 1.10 0.34 13.87
N PHE A 59 1.01 0.73 12.60
CA PHE A 59 1.37 -0.14 11.49
C PHE A 59 2.86 -0.53 11.55
N LEU A 60 3.76 0.44 11.72
CA LEU A 60 5.20 0.17 11.82
C LEU A 60 5.55 -0.64 13.07
N LEU A 61 4.90 -0.35 14.20
CA LEU A 61 5.05 -1.12 15.43
C LEU A 61 4.61 -2.58 15.23
N GLY A 62 3.41 -2.79 14.67
CA GLY A 62 2.88 -4.12 14.38
C GLY A 62 3.78 -4.88 13.42
N LEU A 63 4.24 -4.23 12.35
CA LEU A 63 5.21 -4.80 11.41
C LEU A 63 6.50 -5.22 12.12
N PHE A 64 7.07 -4.35 12.96
CA PHE A 64 8.29 -4.63 13.69
C PHE A 64 8.14 -5.80 14.66
N VAL A 65 7.03 -5.86 15.42
CA VAL A 65 6.73 -6.97 16.33
C VAL A 65 6.61 -8.28 15.56
N ASN A 66 5.82 -8.31 14.49
CA ASN A 66 5.65 -9.52 13.67
C ASN A 66 6.97 -9.97 13.05
N LEU A 67 7.76 -9.04 12.50
CA LEU A 67 9.09 -9.33 11.95
C LEU A 67 10.00 -9.94 13.02
N THR A 68 10.03 -9.37 14.22
CA THR A 68 10.85 -9.87 15.35
C THR A 68 10.43 -11.29 15.73
N VAL A 69 9.12 -11.56 15.80
CA VAL A 69 8.60 -12.91 16.10
C VAL A 69 9.01 -13.91 15.02
N LEU A 70 8.93 -13.52 13.74
CA LEU A 70 9.32 -14.38 12.63
C LEU A 70 10.84 -14.67 12.64
N LEU A 71 11.67 -13.65 12.83
CA LEU A 71 13.12 -13.80 12.92
C LEU A 71 13.56 -14.62 14.14
N TYR A 72 12.83 -14.50 15.26
CA TYR A 72 13.05 -15.34 16.44
C TYR A 72 12.77 -16.81 16.14
N LYS A 73 11.61 -17.11 15.54
CA LYS A 73 11.23 -18.49 15.17
C LYS A 73 12.15 -19.10 14.11
N ASP A 74 12.68 -18.29 13.21
CA ASP A 74 13.66 -18.68 12.18
C ASP A 74 15.10 -18.81 12.74
N GLY A 75 15.34 -18.45 14.01
CA GLY A 75 16.67 -18.47 14.62
C GLY A 75 17.65 -17.44 14.04
N SER A 76 17.15 -16.50 13.23
CA SER A 76 17.96 -15.50 12.52
C SER A 76 17.95 -14.11 13.17
N LEU A 77 17.25 -13.94 14.28
CA LEU A 77 17.12 -12.68 15.01
C LEU A 77 18.46 -12.00 15.33
N TRP A 78 19.49 -12.77 15.69
CA TRP A 78 20.80 -12.23 16.06
C TRP A 78 21.80 -12.19 14.90
N ARG A 79 21.37 -12.54 13.69
CA ARG A 79 22.24 -12.59 12.51
C ARG A 79 22.29 -11.22 11.84
N TRP A 80 23.42 -10.52 12.01
CA TRP A 80 23.66 -9.23 11.36
C TRP A 80 23.41 -9.21 9.83
N PRO A 81 23.82 -10.23 9.05
CA PRO A 81 23.53 -10.25 7.61
C PRO A 81 22.04 -10.14 7.28
N THR A 82 21.18 -10.74 8.11
CA THR A 82 19.71 -10.68 7.95
C THR A 82 19.21 -9.25 8.09
N TRP A 83 19.66 -8.53 9.11
CA TRP A 83 19.29 -7.12 9.32
C TRP A 83 19.81 -6.20 8.22
N LYS A 84 21.03 -6.43 7.71
CA LYS A 84 21.57 -5.68 6.58
C LYS A 84 20.68 -5.83 5.34
N THR A 85 20.26 -7.05 5.02
CA THR A 85 19.34 -7.32 3.90
C THR A 85 17.96 -6.72 4.16
N GLY A 86 17.45 -6.83 5.40
CA GLY A 86 16.16 -6.23 5.78
C GLY A 86 16.14 -4.71 5.67
N ILE A 87 17.20 -4.02 6.11
CA ILE A 87 17.34 -2.56 5.97
C ILE A 87 17.40 -2.19 4.48
N ALA A 88 18.16 -2.91 3.67
CA ALA A 88 18.23 -2.67 2.23
C ALA A 88 16.86 -2.90 1.55
N PHE A 89 16.09 -3.89 2.00
CA PHE A 89 14.73 -4.14 1.52
C PHE A 89 13.75 -3.03 1.94
N CYS A 90 13.83 -2.53 3.17
CA CYS A 90 12.94 -1.47 3.65
C CYS A 90 13.24 -0.10 3.02
N PHE A 91 14.53 0.25 2.91
CA PHE A 91 14.98 1.60 2.57
C PHE A 91 15.71 1.68 1.22
N GLY A 92 15.63 0.65 0.38
CA GLY A 92 16.22 0.63 -0.95
C GLY A 92 15.78 1.85 -1.80
N PRO A 93 16.68 2.42 -2.62
CA PRO A 93 16.48 3.75 -3.23
C PRO A 93 15.38 3.83 -4.29
N ARG A 94 14.94 2.69 -4.86
CA ARG A 94 13.88 2.66 -5.91
C ARG A 94 12.70 1.75 -5.60
N GLN A 95 12.94 0.66 -4.87
CA GLN A 95 11.92 -0.34 -4.55
C GLN A 95 11.88 -0.70 -3.07
N GLY A 96 12.41 0.18 -2.21
CA GLY A 96 12.31 0.01 -0.77
C GLY A 96 10.84 -0.04 -0.33
N PHE A 97 10.50 -1.01 0.52
CA PHE A 97 9.14 -1.19 1.03
C PHE A 97 8.58 0.09 1.65
N LEU A 98 9.40 0.85 2.38
CA LEU A 98 9.01 2.14 2.96
C LEU A 98 9.34 3.32 2.04
N THR A 99 10.41 3.24 1.25
CA THR A 99 10.83 4.33 0.35
C THR A 99 9.78 4.66 -0.70
N ARG A 100 9.15 3.65 -1.30
CA ARG A 100 8.17 3.85 -2.38
C ARG A 100 6.90 4.59 -1.92
N PRO A 101 6.18 4.15 -0.87
CA PRO A 101 4.98 4.85 -0.41
C PRO A 101 5.29 6.17 0.31
N PHE A 102 6.54 6.43 0.70
CA PHE A 102 6.90 7.62 1.48
C PHE A 102 6.46 8.94 0.84
N ARG A 103 6.55 9.06 -0.49
CA ARG A 103 6.12 10.27 -1.20
C ARG A 103 4.60 10.49 -1.10
N ASP A 104 3.84 9.43 -1.23
CA ASP A 104 2.37 9.48 -1.17
C ASP A 104 1.89 9.70 0.26
N TRP A 105 2.58 9.10 1.23
CA TRP A 105 2.39 9.38 2.65
C TRP A 105 2.63 10.87 2.96
N LEU A 106 3.71 11.47 2.45
CA LEU A 106 3.96 12.90 2.64
C LEU A 106 2.92 13.79 1.92
N ALA A 107 2.41 13.34 0.77
CA ALA A 107 1.36 14.04 0.03
C ALA A 107 0.05 14.13 0.82
N PHE A 108 -0.24 13.15 1.69
CA PHE A 108 -1.42 13.16 2.57
C PHE A 108 -1.50 14.40 3.47
N PHE A 109 -0.35 14.93 3.90
CA PHE A 109 -0.28 16.06 4.82
C PHE A 109 -0.36 17.43 4.11
N LYS A 110 -0.33 17.45 2.77
CA LYS A 110 -0.39 18.71 2.01
C LYS A 110 -1.79 19.34 2.10
N PRO A 111 -1.90 20.68 2.10
CA PRO A 111 -3.19 21.36 1.92
C PRO A 111 -3.86 20.95 0.61
N GLY A 112 -5.17 20.75 0.63
CA GLY A 112 -5.94 20.35 -0.57
C GLY A 112 -5.73 18.90 -1.04
N PHE A 113 -5.20 18.05 -0.16
CA PHE A 113 -5.11 16.61 -0.38
C PHE A 113 -6.48 16.00 -0.68
N HIS A 114 -6.52 15.10 -1.67
CA HIS A 114 -7.68 14.27 -1.96
C HIS A 114 -7.19 12.92 -2.51
N PRO A 115 -7.67 11.77 -2.00
CA PRO A 115 -7.18 10.46 -2.43
C PRO A 115 -7.31 10.18 -3.94
N TRP A 116 -8.36 10.69 -4.59
CA TRP A 116 -8.56 10.60 -6.04
C TRP A 116 -7.41 11.19 -6.86
N LYS A 117 -6.70 12.21 -6.34
CA LYS A 117 -5.61 12.90 -7.06
C LYS A 117 -4.29 12.13 -7.08
N GLN A 118 -4.17 11.05 -6.30
CA GLN A 118 -2.94 10.24 -6.22
C GLN A 118 -2.81 9.19 -7.34
N HIS A 119 -3.85 8.98 -8.15
CA HIS A 119 -3.90 7.95 -9.20
C HIS A 119 -3.86 8.51 -10.62
N ARG A 120 -2.97 9.49 -10.88
CA ARG A 120 -2.86 10.09 -12.22
C ARG A 120 -2.38 9.09 -13.30
N ASP A 121 -1.92 7.90 -12.91
CA ASP A 121 -1.12 7.02 -13.76
C ASP A 121 -1.82 5.71 -14.15
N LEU A 122 -3.05 5.45 -13.64
CA LEU A 122 -3.79 4.23 -13.92
C LEU A 122 -5.19 4.60 -14.40
N ASP A 123 -5.47 4.33 -15.68
CA ASP A 123 -6.82 4.38 -16.22
C ASP A 123 -7.60 3.18 -15.66
N THR A 124 -8.30 3.44 -14.55
CA THR A 124 -9.09 2.44 -13.83
C THR A 124 -10.19 1.86 -14.72
N HIS A 125 -10.77 2.66 -15.62
CA HIS A 125 -11.82 2.23 -16.54
C HIS A 125 -11.30 1.25 -17.60
N ALA A 126 -10.13 1.53 -18.19
CA ALA A 126 -9.51 0.62 -19.15
C ALA A 126 -9.18 -0.76 -18.54
N TYR A 127 -8.88 -0.81 -17.24
CA TYR A 127 -8.62 -2.05 -16.51
C TYR A 127 -9.89 -2.82 -16.15
N VAL A 128 -11.00 -2.14 -15.86
CA VAL A 128 -12.31 -2.78 -15.62
C VAL A 128 -12.77 -3.53 -16.87
N ASP A 129 -12.62 -2.92 -18.06
CA ASP A 129 -12.98 -3.56 -19.33
C ASP A 129 -12.13 -4.82 -19.59
N GLN A 130 -10.83 -4.76 -19.27
CA GLN A 130 -9.93 -5.90 -19.41
C GLN A 130 -10.26 -7.03 -18.42
N LEU A 131 -10.71 -6.70 -17.19
CA LEU A 131 -11.11 -7.68 -16.17
C LEU A 131 -12.47 -8.31 -16.48
N GLY A 132 -13.40 -7.56 -17.08
CA GLY A 132 -14.71 -8.09 -17.50
C GLY A 132 -14.59 -9.28 -18.47
N ALA A 133 -13.52 -9.32 -19.27
CA ALA A 133 -13.24 -10.43 -20.19
C ALA A 133 -12.84 -11.74 -19.49
N TYR A 134 -12.44 -11.71 -18.20
CA TYR A 134 -12.08 -12.91 -17.44
C TYR A 134 -13.23 -13.46 -16.58
N VAL A 135 -14.32 -12.70 -16.42
CA VAL A 135 -15.49 -13.05 -15.59
C VAL A 135 -16.68 -13.49 -16.45
N ALA A 136 -16.65 -13.26 -17.76
CA ALA A 136 -17.61 -13.75 -18.75
C ALA A 136 -17.27 -15.18 -19.21
#